data_AF-Q2GRT6-F1
#
_entry.id   AF-Q2GRT6-F1
#
_cell.length_a   1.000
_cell.length_b   1.000
_cell.length_c   1.000
_cell.angle_alpha   90.00
_cell.angle_beta   90.00
_cell.angle_gamma   90.00
#
_symmetry.space_group_name_H-M   'P 1'
#
loop_
_entity.id
_entity.type
_entity.pdbx_description
1 polymer ?
#
loop_
_entity_poly.entity_id
_entity_poly.type
_entity_poly.pdbx_seq_one_letter_code
_entity_poly.pdbx_strand_id
1 'polypeptide(L)'
;MKEVPPEGDTIDGIFVPGGTRIGHNTQGIMRRRDIFGDDADIFRPERWLNIITEKRQEMVQTTELVFGYGRWGCLGKPVAFLELNKVYVELWMRVTDRAEKTQ
;
A
#
# COMPACT_ATOMS: atom_id res chain seq x y z
N MET A 1 -13.51 -10.75 2.22
CA MET A 1 -13.34 -10.72 3.69
C MET A 1 -13.35 -12.16 4.17
N LYS A 2 -12.41 -12.57 5.01
CA LYS A 2 -12.36 -13.97 5.46
C LYS A 2 -13.30 -14.14 6.65
N GLU A 3 -14.01 -15.25 6.71
CA GLU A 3 -14.85 -15.60 7.85
C GLU A 3 -14.13 -16.65 8.69
N VAL A 4 -14.26 -16.54 10.02
CA VAL A 4 -13.70 -17.51 10.95
C VAL A 4 -14.52 -18.81 10.89
N PRO A 5 -13.88 -19.99 10.83
CA PRO A 5 -14.57 -21.29 10.82
C PRO A 5 -15.54 -21.46 12.00
N PRO A 6 -16.57 -22.32 11.91
CA PRO A 6 -17.56 -22.52 12.97
C PRO A 6 -16.97 -22.85 14.35
N GLU A 7 -15.84 -23.57 14.38
CA GLU A 7 -15.10 -23.93 15.59
C GLU A 7 -14.33 -22.76 16.25
N GLY A 8 -14.29 -21.59 15.61
CA GLY A 8 -13.42 -20.48 16.00
C GLY A 8 -11.99 -20.65 15.50
N ASP A 9 -11.16 -19.63 15.70
CA ASP A 9 -9.73 -19.67 15.37
C ASP A 9 -8.94 -18.76 16.30
N THR A 10 -7.63 -18.99 16.44
CA THR A 10 -6.74 -18.14 17.23
C THR A 10 -5.81 -17.36 16.33
N ILE A 11 -5.97 -16.03 16.30
CA ILE A 11 -5.18 -15.13 15.47
C ILE A 11 -4.32 -14.27 16.40
N ASP A 12 -2.99 -14.36 16.25
CA ASP A 12 -2.04 -13.60 17.08
C ASP A 12 -2.26 -13.78 18.59
N GLY A 13 -2.57 -15.02 19.01
CA GLY A 13 -2.86 -15.37 20.40
C GLY A 13 -4.26 -14.98 20.89
N ILE A 14 -5.08 -14.34 20.05
CA ILE A 14 -6.45 -13.93 20.39
C ILE A 14 -7.44 -14.93 19.79
N PHE A 15 -8.26 -15.55 20.64
CA PHE A 15 -9.35 -16.40 20.17
C PHE A 15 -10.47 -15.56 19.55
N VAL A 16 -10.87 -15.93 18.34
CA VAL A 16 -11.95 -15.29 17.60
C VAL A 16 -13.08 -16.31 17.38
N PRO A 17 -14.32 -15.99 17.77
CA PRO A 17 -15.46 -16.89 17.58
C PRO A 17 -15.79 -17.14 16.09
N GLY A 18 -16.34 -18.32 15.80
CA GLY A 18 -16.82 -18.67 14.48
C GLY A 18 -17.90 -17.73 13.96
N GLY A 19 -17.93 -17.54 12.63
CA GLY A 19 -18.83 -16.59 11.97
C GLY A 19 -18.36 -15.13 12.01
N THR A 20 -17.24 -14.83 12.67
CA THR A 20 -16.67 -13.48 12.70
C THR A 20 -16.05 -13.13 11.34
N ARG A 21 -16.37 -11.96 10.79
CA ARG A 21 -15.75 -11.45 9.55
C ARG A 21 -14.44 -10.71 9.86
N ILE A 22 -13.35 -11.15 9.23
CA ILE A 22 -12.01 -10.60 9.37
C ILE A 22 -11.65 -9.72 8.18
N GLY A 23 -11.28 -8.48 8.50
CA GLY A 23 -10.69 -7.54 7.56
C GLY A 23 -9.53 -6.80 8.21
N HIS A 24 -8.65 -6.25 7.38
CA HIS A 24 -7.58 -5.38 7.84
C HIS A 24 -7.96 -3.92 7.60
N ASN A 25 -7.54 -3.03 8.51
CA ASN A 25 -7.69 -1.60 8.29
C ASN A 25 -6.50 -1.09 7.46
N THR A 26 -6.70 -0.96 6.15
CA THR A 26 -5.66 -0.48 5.24
C THR A 26 -5.19 0.92 5.61
N GLN A 27 -6.09 1.82 6.01
CA GLN A 27 -5.70 3.17 6.39
C GLN A 27 -4.80 3.18 7.64
N GLY A 28 -5.11 2.35 8.64
CA GLY A 28 -4.29 2.19 9.84
C GLY A 28 -2.91 1.61 9.52
N ILE A 29 -2.86 0.58 8.66
CA ILE A 29 -1.61 -0.04 8.21
C ILE A 29 -0.72 0.98 7.49
N MET A 30 -1.28 1.79 6.58
CA MET A 30 -0.53 2.79 5.81
C MET A 30 -0.06 4.00 6.65
N ARG A 31 -0.47 4.10 7.91
CA ARG A 31 -0.07 5.18 8.84
C ARG A 31 0.65 4.65 10.09
N ARG A 32 1.14 3.40 10.04
CA ARG A 32 1.94 2.79 11.11
C ARG A 32 3.27 3.52 11.30
N ARG A 33 3.43 4.19 12.45
CA ARG A 33 4.64 4.97 12.77
C ARG A 33 5.88 4.11 12.96
N ASP A 34 5.72 2.86 13.38
CA ASP A 34 6.81 1.90 13.48
C ASP A 34 7.35 1.47 12.10
N ILE A 35 6.51 1.48 11.06
CA ILE A 35 6.90 1.17 9.68
C ILE A 35 7.39 2.42 8.96
N PHE A 36 6.60 3.50 8.99
CA PHE A 36 6.85 4.69 8.18
C PHE A 36 7.61 5.78 8.92
N GLY A 37 7.71 5.76 10.25
CA GLY A 37 8.30 6.81 11.08
C GLY A 37 7.24 7.70 11.75
N ASP A 38 7.66 8.56 12.66
CA ASP A 38 6.74 9.37 13.50
C ASP A 38 5.82 10.30 12.72
N ASP A 39 6.25 10.72 11.54
CA ASP A 39 5.51 11.58 10.63
C ASP A 39 4.76 10.79 9.53
N ALA A 40 4.34 9.56 9.82
CA ALA A 40 3.56 8.71 8.90
C ALA A 40 2.28 9.37 8.35
N ASP A 41 1.74 10.36 9.05
CA ASP A 41 0.55 11.12 8.66
C ASP A 41 0.86 12.24 7.64
N ILE A 42 2.14 12.52 7.36
CA ILE A 42 2.59 13.60 6.46
C ILE A 42 3.01 13.02 5.10
N PHE A 43 2.54 13.66 4.03
CA PHE A 43 2.99 13.36 2.67
C PHE A 43 4.44 13.82 2.47
N ARG A 44 5.39 12.88 2.57
CA ARG A 44 6.84 13.09 2.40
C ARG A 44 7.43 12.06 1.45
N PRO A 45 7.39 12.28 0.12
CA PRO A 45 7.91 11.34 -0.88
C PRO A 45 9.39 10.98 -0.69
N GLU A 46 10.19 11.91 -0.14
CA GLU A 46 11.61 11.75 0.13
C GLU A 46 11.88 10.64 1.15
N ARG A 47 10.88 10.21 1.92
CA ARG A 47 10.96 9.05 2.82
C ARG A 47 11.43 7.79 2.10
N TRP A 48 11.20 7.70 0.80
CA TRP A 48 11.56 6.53 -0.01
C TRP A 48 13.00 6.54 -0.53
N LEU A 49 13.74 7.63 -0.29
CA LEU A 49 15.10 7.85 -0.78
C LEU A 49 16.13 7.53 0.32
N ASN A 50 17.30 7.00 -0.08
CA ASN A 50 18.47 6.79 0.79
C ASN A 50 18.21 5.99 2.09
N ILE A 51 17.27 5.04 2.06
CA ILE A 51 16.94 4.18 3.20
C ILE A 51 17.80 2.92 3.18
N ILE A 52 18.10 2.38 4.36
CA ILE A 52 18.65 1.04 4.56
C ILE A 52 17.77 -0.01 3.85
N THR A 53 18.40 -0.95 3.15
CA THR A 53 17.74 -1.94 2.29
C THR A 53 16.66 -2.75 3.00
N GLU A 54 16.91 -3.20 4.24
CA GLU A 54 15.97 -4.01 5.02
C GLU A 54 14.72 -3.21 5.38
N LYS A 55 14.89 -1.96 5.85
CA LYS A 55 13.75 -1.09 6.19
C LYS A 55 12.93 -0.75 4.96
N ARG A 56 13.60 -0.53 3.82
CA ARG A 56 12.93 -0.31 2.53
C ARG A 56 12.08 -1.51 2.13
N GLN A 57 12.58 -2.73 2.30
CA GLN A 57 11.81 -3.95 1.99
C GLN A 57 10.55 -4.07 2.85
N GLU A 58 10.65 -3.81 4.15
CA GLU A 58 9.51 -3.82 5.07
C GLU A 58 8.43 -2.79 4.67
N MET A 59 8.84 -1.56 4.36
CA MET A 59 7.95 -0.51 3.89
C MET A 59 7.26 -0.88 2.57
N VAL A 60 8.01 -1.46 1.62
CA VAL A 60 7.46 -1.94 0.34
C VAL A 60 6.43 -3.03 0.60
N GLN A 61 6.76 -4.08 1.35
CA GLN A 61 5.84 -5.19 1.65
C GLN A 61 4.56 -4.69 2.34
N THR A 62 4.68 -3.75 3.27
CA THR A 62 3.52 -3.14 3.96
C THR A 62 2.65 -2.34 2.99
N THR A 63 3.27 -1.55 2.12
CA THR A 63 2.55 -0.72 1.13
C THR A 63 1.87 -1.58 0.08
N GLU A 64 2.47 -2.71 -0.29
CA GLU A 64 1.90 -3.64 -1.26
C GLU A 64 0.62 -4.32 -0.79
N LEU A 65 0.34 -4.32 0.53
CA LEU A 65 -0.93 -4.81 1.08
C LEU A 65 -2.15 -4.04 0.55
N VAL A 66 -1.98 -2.84 -0.04
CA VAL A 66 -3.05 -2.14 -0.77
C VAL A 66 -3.59 -2.97 -1.93
N PHE A 67 -2.77 -3.83 -2.51
CA PHE A 67 -3.14 -4.78 -3.55
C PHE A 67 -3.48 -6.16 -2.98
N GLY A 68 -3.68 -6.31 -1.67
CA GLY A 68 -3.88 -7.60 -1.03
C GLY A 68 -2.61 -8.44 -0.97
N TYR A 69 -2.75 -9.70 -0.55
CA TYR A 69 -1.61 -10.61 -0.32
C TYR A 69 -1.96 -12.06 -0.62
N GLY A 70 -0.94 -12.85 -0.99
CA GLY A 70 -1.06 -14.29 -1.24
C GLY A 70 -2.11 -14.63 -2.30
N ARG A 71 -2.97 -15.62 -2.01
CA ARG A 71 -4.06 -16.06 -2.90
C ARG A 71 -5.01 -14.92 -3.31
N TRP A 72 -5.15 -13.90 -2.48
CA TRP A 72 -6.10 -12.80 -2.68
C TRP A 72 -5.42 -11.52 -3.16
N GLY A 73 -4.20 -11.63 -3.69
CA GLY A 73 -3.51 -10.53 -4.33
C GLY A 73 -4.27 -10.04 -5.57
N CYS A 74 -4.26 -8.74 -5.80
CA CYS A 74 -4.86 -8.08 -6.94
C CYS A 74 -4.13 -8.51 -8.21
N LEU A 75 -4.85 -9.23 -9.08
CA LEU A 75 -4.34 -9.66 -10.39
C LEU A 75 -3.95 -8.46 -11.28
N GLY A 76 -4.62 -7.32 -11.08
CA GLY A 76 -4.37 -6.08 -11.82
C GLY A 76 -3.15 -5.29 -11.34
N LYS A 77 -2.44 -5.71 -10.28
CA LYS A 77 -1.28 -4.97 -9.74
C LYS A 77 -0.26 -4.60 -10.83
N PRO A 78 0.19 -5.51 -11.73
CA PRO A 78 1.14 -5.15 -12.78
C PRO A 78 0.59 -4.12 -13.77
N VAL A 79 -0.70 -4.23 -14.12
CA VAL A 79 -1.38 -3.30 -15.04
C VAL A 79 -1.51 -1.92 -14.41
N ALA A 80 -1.92 -1.85 -13.14
CA ALA A 80 -2.02 -0.59 -12.40
C ALA A 80 -0.66 0.13 -12.32
N PHE A 81 0.44 -0.61 -12.06
CA PHE A 81 1.77 -0.01 -12.10
C PHE A 81 2.19 0.47 -13.49
N LEU A 82 1.86 -0.28 -14.55
CA LEU A 82 2.12 0.16 -15.91
C LEU A 82 1.40 1.47 -16.23
N GLU A 83 0.10 1.55 -15.90
CA GLU A 83 -0.73 2.73 -16.10
C GLU A 83 -0.21 3.94 -15.32
N LEU A 84 0.10 3.77 -14.02
CA LEU A 84 0.64 4.85 -13.20
C LEU A 84 1.95 5.40 -13.79
N ASN A 85 2.89 4.53 -14.16
CA ASN A 85 4.15 4.96 -14.76
C ASN A 85 3.94 5.72 -16.08
N LYS A 86 2.95 5.34 -16.88
CA LYS A 86 2.63 6.05 -18.13
C LYS A 86 1.94 7.38 -17.87
N VAL A 87 0.94 7.41 -16.99
CA VAL A 87 0.17 8.62 -16.68
C VAL A 87 1.06 9.72 -16.14
N TYR A 88 1.98 9.42 -15.20
CA TYR A 88 2.85 10.45 -14.64
C TYR A 88 3.75 11.12 -15.69
N VAL A 89 4.36 10.31 -16.57
CA VAL A 89 5.26 10.81 -17.62
C VAL A 89 4.48 11.61 -18.67
N GLU A 90 3.37 11.07 -19.16
CA GLU A 90 2.52 11.75 -20.15
C GLU A 90 1.92 13.06 -19.63
N LEU A 91 1.44 13.06 -18.38
CA LEU A 91 0.91 14.25 -17.75
C LEU A 91 1.99 15.33 -17.63
N TRP A 92 3.19 14.95 -17.17
CA TRP A 92 4.32 15.88 -17.04
C TRP A 92 4.71 16.49 -18.38
N MET A 93 4.86 15.68 -19.43
CA MET A 93 5.22 16.15 -20.77
C MET A 93 4.17 17.11 -21.34
N ARG A 94 2.88 16.80 -21.20
CA ARG A 94 1.78 17.64 -21.73
C ARG A 94 1.63 18.97 -20.98
N VAL A 95 1.84 18.98 -19.67
CA VAL A 95 1.80 20.22 -18.88
C VAL A 95 2.98 21.13 -19.25
N THR A 96 4.17 20.55 -19.42
CA THR A 96 5.37 21.32 -19.76
C THR A 96 5.30 21.88 -21.18
N ASP A 97 4.89 21.08 -22.17
CA ASP A 97 4.71 21.51 -23.56
C ASP A 97 3.62 22.60 -23.70
N ARG A 98 2.59 22.60 -22.86
CA ARG A 98 1.59 23.68 -22.81
C ARG A 98 2.11 24.94 -22.13
N ALA A 99 2.93 24.82 -21.09
CA ALA A 99 3.54 25.96 -20.43
C ALA A 99 4.48 26.72 -21.38
N GLU A 100 5.26 25.99 -22.19
CA GLU A 100 6.16 26.57 -23.20
C GLU A 100 5.42 27.23 -24.38
N LYS A 101 4.23 26.74 -24.75
CA LYS A 101 3.41 27.31 -25.85
C LYS A 101 2.56 28.51 -25.45
N THR A 102 2.45 28.80 -24.15
CA THR A 102 1.64 29.92 -23.61
C THR A 102 2.51 31.14 -23.28
N GLN A 103 3.83 31.03 -23.44
CA GLN A 103 4.80 32.13 -23.34
C GLN A 103 5.21 32.61 -24.74
#